data_AF-A0A1P8MS18-F1
#
_entry.id   AF-A0A1P8MS18-F1
#
_cell.length_a   1.000
_cell.length_b   1.000
_cell.length_c   1.000
_cell.angle_alpha   90.00
_cell.angle_beta   90.00
_cell.angle_gamma   90.00
#
_symmetry.space_group_name_H-M   'P 1'
#
loop_
_entity.id
_entity.type
_entity.pdbx_description
1 polymer ?
#
loop_
_entity_poly.entity_id
_entity_poly.type
_entity_poly.pdbx_seq_one_letter_code
_entity_poly.pdbx_strand_id
1 'polypeptide(L)'
;MIKTTASPTEVSEALLERTGNALLSNDFNTFAACFNLPYTIETLNGRRAVESRADLSATFDAVHAHMSKQQVTIMARHCVSASFRSPDEVAATHETRLISRDILVQDPYPAFSLIKRQPDGSWQITFTSYMIVDSADLNNALHA
;
A
#
# COMPACT_ATOMS: atom_id res chain seq x y z
N MET A 1 26.98 6.22 -19.62
CA MET A 1 26.00 5.32 -18.96
C MET A 1 24.70 6.09 -18.83
N ILE A 2 23.65 5.67 -19.53
CA ILE A 2 22.32 6.27 -19.39
C ILE A 2 21.75 5.72 -18.08
N LYS A 3 21.56 6.58 -17.06
CA LYS A 3 20.70 6.23 -15.92
C LYS A 3 19.28 6.17 -16.49
N THR A 4 18.78 4.98 -16.78
CA THR A 4 17.36 4.82 -17.11
C THR A 4 16.57 5.20 -15.86
N THR A 5 15.85 6.31 -15.91
CA THR A 5 14.90 6.69 -14.87
C THR A 5 13.79 5.64 -14.83
N ALA A 6 13.50 5.07 -13.65
CA ALA A 6 12.41 4.11 -13.49
C ALA A 6 11.09 4.70 -14.02
N SER A 7 10.32 3.89 -14.73
CA SER A 7 8.97 4.24 -15.18
C SER A 7 8.00 4.34 -14.00
N PRO A 8 6.85 5.03 -14.16
CA PRO A 8 5.83 5.11 -13.11
C PRO A 8 5.33 3.73 -12.64
N THR A 9 5.20 2.78 -13.57
CA THR A 9 4.79 1.41 -13.26
C THR A 9 5.85 0.70 -12.42
N GLU A 10 7.12 0.78 -12.79
CA GLU A 10 8.21 0.17 -11.99
C GLU A 10 8.29 0.77 -10.58
N VAL A 11 8.07 2.08 -10.43
CA VAL A 11 8.00 2.74 -9.11
C VAL A 11 6.84 2.18 -8.28
N SER A 12 5.66 2.08 -8.88
CA SER A 12 4.47 1.53 -8.23
C SER A 12 4.67 0.07 -7.83
N GLU A 13 5.08 -0.79 -8.76
CA GLU A 13 5.26 -2.22 -8.52
C GLU A 13 6.34 -2.52 -7.49
N ALA A 14 7.45 -1.79 -7.49
CA ALA A 14 8.49 -1.93 -6.46
C ALA A 14 7.96 -1.63 -5.04
N LEU A 15 7.10 -0.62 -4.90
CA LEU A 15 6.47 -0.30 -3.60
C LEU A 15 5.40 -1.32 -3.22
N LEU A 16 4.64 -1.84 -4.18
CA LEU A 16 3.66 -2.91 -3.95
C LEU A 16 4.34 -4.23 -3.55
N GLU A 17 5.45 -4.60 -4.17
CA GLU A 17 6.21 -5.77 -3.76
C GLU A 17 6.75 -5.58 -2.34
N ARG A 18 7.46 -4.48 -2.10
CA ARG A 18 8.13 -4.21 -0.82
C ARG A 18 7.16 -4.12 0.35
N THR A 19 6.08 -3.35 0.23
CA THR A 19 5.07 -3.26 1.29
C THR A 19 4.34 -4.58 1.49
N GLY A 20 4.27 -5.43 0.47
CA GLY A 20 3.47 -6.65 0.51
C GLY A 20 4.18 -7.78 1.20
N ASN A 21 5.44 -7.96 0.82
CA ASN A 21 6.35 -8.85 1.52
C ASN A 21 6.44 -8.44 3.00
N ALA A 22 6.61 -7.15 3.28
CA ALA A 22 6.69 -6.64 4.64
C ALA A 22 5.42 -6.90 5.48
N LEU A 23 4.22 -6.72 4.91
CA LEU A 23 2.96 -7.04 5.58
C LEU A 23 2.81 -8.54 5.87
N LEU A 24 3.17 -9.41 4.93
CA LEU A 24 3.05 -10.86 5.11
C LEU A 24 4.12 -11.43 6.05
N SER A 25 5.33 -10.84 6.07
CA SER A 25 6.43 -11.27 6.92
C SER A 25 6.50 -10.57 8.28
N ASN A 26 5.51 -9.73 8.62
CA ASN A 26 5.48 -8.93 9.84
C ASN A 26 6.73 -8.02 10.02
N ASP A 27 7.23 -7.44 8.91
CA ASP A 27 8.39 -6.53 8.93
C ASP A 27 7.96 -5.06 8.86
N PHE A 28 7.66 -4.50 10.03
CA PHE A 28 7.25 -3.11 10.12
C PHE A 28 8.32 -2.11 9.63
N ASN A 29 9.61 -2.39 9.81
CA ASN A 29 10.65 -1.44 9.43
C ASN A 29 10.73 -1.27 7.92
N THR A 30 10.67 -2.38 7.17
CA THR A 30 10.62 -2.35 5.71
C THR A 30 9.34 -1.70 5.21
N PHE A 31 8.20 -1.98 5.85
CA PHE A 31 6.93 -1.34 5.52
C PHE A 31 7.00 0.18 5.74
N ALA A 32 7.45 0.62 6.92
CA ALA A 32 7.48 2.03 7.31
C ALA A 32 8.37 2.88 6.40
N ALA A 33 9.47 2.33 5.89
CA ALA A 33 10.37 3.03 4.97
C ALA A 33 9.73 3.35 3.59
N CYS A 34 8.57 2.76 3.28
CA CYS A 34 7.82 3.03 2.05
C CYS A 34 6.87 4.23 2.16
N PHE A 35 6.70 4.83 3.35
CA PHE A 35 5.74 5.92 3.58
C PHE A 35 6.44 7.21 3.99
N ASN A 36 5.96 8.32 3.48
CA ASN A 36 6.38 9.65 3.90
C ASN A 36 5.31 10.24 4.82
N LEU A 37 5.62 10.36 6.11
CA LEU A 37 4.69 10.88 7.10
C LEU A 37 4.69 12.42 7.14
N PRO A 38 3.53 13.07 7.35
CA PRO A 38 2.20 12.47 7.43
C PRO A 38 1.73 11.96 6.07
N TYR A 39 1.06 10.80 6.05
CA TYR A 39 0.38 10.28 4.86
C TYR A 39 -1.11 10.08 5.15
N THR A 40 -1.93 10.05 4.11
CA THR A 40 -3.39 9.90 4.23
C THR A 40 -3.85 8.54 3.71
N ILE A 41 -4.74 7.91 4.47
CA ILE A 41 -5.51 6.75 4.06
C ILE A 41 -6.96 7.19 3.82
N GLU A 42 -7.51 6.80 2.68
CA GLU A 42 -8.93 6.91 2.37
C GLU A 42 -9.52 5.52 2.16
N THR A 43 -10.70 5.30 2.76
CA THR A 43 -11.53 4.14 2.48
C THR A 43 -12.99 4.58 2.41
N LEU A 44 -13.92 3.63 2.26
CA LEU A 44 -15.36 3.92 2.38
C LEU A 44 -15.76 4.45 3.76
N ASN A 45 -14.95 4.20 4.80
CA ASN A 45 -15.17 4.73 6.16
C ASN A 45 -14.69 6.18 6.33
N GLY A 46 -14.12 6.79 5.28
CA GLY A 46 -13.65 8.17 5.27
C GLY A 46 -12.13 8.27 5.16
N ARG A 47 -11.59 9.43 5.57
CA ARG A 47 -10.16 9.76 5.49
C ARG A 47 -9.56 9.88 6.88
N ARG A 48 -8.33 9.37 7.01
CA ARG A 48 -7.49 9.50 8.21
C ARG A 48 -6.08 9.91 7.81
N ALA A 49 -5.52 10.85 8.55
CA ALA A 49 -4.08 11.11 8.51
C ALA A 49 -3.36 10.15 9.46
N VAL A 50 -2.25 9.60 9.00
CA VAL A 50 -1.28 8.87 9.82
C VAL A 50 -0.12 9.83 10.02
N GLU A 51 0.00 10.39 11.24
CA GLU A 51 0.90 11.52 11.51
C GLU A 51 2.26 11.04 12.01
N SER A 52 2.28 9.92 12.71
CA SER A 52 3.47 9.42 13.38
C SER A 52 3.78 7.99 13.02
N ARG A 53 5.02 7.58 13.32
CA ARG A 53 5.45 6.19 13.18
C ARG A 53 4.65 5.25 14.09
N ALA A 54 4.17 5.74 15.23
CA ALA A 54 3.32 4.97 16.13
C ALA A 54 1.94 4.72 15.49
N ASP A 55 1.35 5.75 14.87
CA ASP A 55 0.09 5.60 14.12
C ASP A 55 0.25 4.59 12.97
N LEU A 56 1.35 4.69 12.22
CA LEU A 56 1.64 3.77 11.12
C LEU A 56 1.83 2.33 11.63
N SER A 57 2.45 2.15 12.80
CA SER A 57 2.60 0.84 13.45
C SER A 57 1.24 0.26 13.83
N ALA A 58 0.35 1.06 14.43
CA ALA A 58 -0.99 0.61 14.81
C ALA A 58 -1.79 0.14 13.59
N THR A 59 -1.75 0.90 12.48
CA THR A 59 -2.38 0.49 11.22
C THR A 59 -1.72 -0.77 10.64
N PHE A 60 -0.38 -0.85 10.64
CA PHE A 60 0.34 -2.04 10.17
C PHE A 60 -0.04 -3.30 10.96
N ASP A 61 -0.02 -3.21 12.29
CA ASP A 61 -0.33 -4.32 13.19
C ASP A 61 -1.78 -4.79 12.99
N ALA A 62 -2.73 -3.86 12.84
CA ALA A 62 -4.13 -4.18 12.60
C ALA A 62 -4.35 -4.87 11.24
N VAL A 63 -3.71 -4.38 10.18
CA VAL A 63 -3.78 -5.00 8.84
C VAL A 63 -3.10 -6.37 8.85
N HIS A 64 -1.91 -6.49 9.44
CA HIS A 64 -1.21 -7.76 9.57
C HIS A 64 -2.03 -8.80 10.36
N ALA A 65 -2.64 -8.39 11.47
CA ALA A 65 -3.53 -9.24 12.26
C ALA A 65 -4.76 -9.69 11.47
N HIS A 66 -5.34 -8.80 10.65
CA HIS A 66 -6.43 -9.15 9.73
C HIS A 66 -5.98 -10.22 8.73
N MET A 67 -4.84 -10.02 8.05
CA MET A 67 -4.30 -10.99 7.09
C MET A 67 -4.03 -12.35 7.74
N SER A 68 -3.44 -12.34 8.93
CA SER A 68 -3.13 -13.55 9.70
C SER A 68 -4.40 -14.30 10.13
N LYS A 69 -5.43 -13.58 10.60
CA LYS A 69 -6.74 -14.16 10.97
C LYS A 69 -7.42 -14.85 9.78
N GLN A 70 -7.31 -14.25 8.59
CA GLN A 70 -7.85 -14.80 7.34
C GLN A 70 -6.92 -15.83 6.68
N GLN A 71 -5.77 -16.12 7.30
CA GLN A 71 -4.75 -17.04 6.78
C GLN A 71 -4.29 -16.67 5.36
N VAL A 72 -4.20 -15.37 5.06
CA VAL A 72 -3.71 -14.90 3.76
C VAL A 72 -2.27 -15.35 3.58
N THR A 73 -2.03 -16.17 2.55
CA THR A 73 -0.71 -16.67 2.19
C THR A 73 -0.13 -15.93 1.00
N ILE A 74 -0.97 -15.32 0.16
CA ILE A 74 -0.56 -14.56 -1.01
C ILE A 74 -1.35 -13.25 -1.06
N MET A 75 -0.61 -12.13 -1.16
CA MET A 75 -1.17 -10.83 -1.52
C MET A 75 -0.66 -10.46 -2.91
N ALA A 76 -1.46 -10.75 -3.93
CA ALA A 76 -1.12 -10.41 -5.29
C ALA A 76 -1.62 -9.00 -5.60
N ARG A 77 -0.68 -8.10 -5.92
CA ARG A 77 -0.97 -6.72 -6.29
C ARG A 77 -0.32 -6.40 -7.62
N HIS A 78 -1.10 -5.87 -8.55
CA HIS A 78 -0.61 -5.51 -9.87
C HIS A 78 -1.00 -4.07 -10.21
N CYS A 79 -0.02 -3.31 -10.71
CA CYS A 79 -0.23 -1.95 -11.15
C CYS A 79 -1.05 -1.95 -12.45
N VAL A 80 -2.28 -1.43 -12.39
CA VAL A 80 -3.20 -1.34 -13.53
C VAL A 80 -2.85 -0.13 -14.40
N SER A 81 -2.50 0.98 -13.77
CA SER A 81 -2.05 2.20 -14.46
C SER A 81 -1.15 3.03 -13.57
N ALA A 82 -0.17 3.70 -14.16
CA ALA A 82 0.66 4.66 -13.47
C ALA A 82 1.13 5.76 -14.42
N SER A 83 1.23 6.98 -13.92
CA SER A 83 1.77 8.11 -14.67
C SER A 83 2.53 9.07 -13.77
N PHE A 84 3.52 9.76 -14.33
CA PHE A 84 4.14 10.90 -13.67
C PHE A 84 3.16 12.09 -13.70
N ARG A 85 2.87 12.66 -12.55
CA ARG A 85 2.21 13.98 -12.42
C ARG A 85 3.23 15.11 -12.46
N SER A 86 4.47 14.80 -12.05
CA SER A 86 5.66 15.64 -12.16
C SER A 86 6.90 14.72 -12.18
N PRO A 87 8.13 15.25 -12.37
CA PRO A 87 9.34 14.42 -12.28
C PRO A 87 9.50 13.67 -10.95
N ASP A 88 8.89 14.19 -9.87
CA ASP A 88 9.05 13.70 -8.50
C ASP A 88 7.73 13.18 -7.89
N GLU A 89 6.68 13.00 -8.71
CA GLU A 89 5.38 12.49 -8.24
C GLU A 89 4.76 11.51 -9.25
N VAL A 90 4.41 10.32 -8.76
CA VAL A 90 3.68 9.28 -9.50
C VAL A 90 2.28 9.15 -8.92
N ALA A 91 1.29 9.06 -9.80
CA ALA A 91 -0.05 8.60 -9.48
C ALA A 91 -0.25 7.21 -10.06
N ALA A 92 -0.72 6.27 -9.24
CA ALA A 92 -0.87 4.88 -9.65
C ALA A 92 -2.16 4.26 -9.13
N THR A 93 -2.75 3.38 -9.92
CA THR A 93 -3.84 2.50 -9.53
C THR A 93 -3.34 1.06 -9.60
N HIS A 94 -3.65 0.28 -8.58
CA HIS A 94 -3.39 -1.15 -8.55
C HIS A 94 -4.63 -1.91 -8.12
N GLU A 95 -4.69 -3.19 -8.45
CA GLU A 95 -5.70 -4.11 -7.95
C GLU A 95 -5.06 -5.05 -6.93
N THR A 96 -5.75 -5.29 -5.82
CA THR A 96 -5.29 -6.20 -4.76
C THR A 96 -6.17 -7.45 -4.71
N ARG A 97 -5.52 -8.62 -4.71
CA ARG A 97 -6.12 -9.93 -4.45
C ARG A 97 -5.49 -10.53 -3.20
N LEU A 98 -6.32 -10.87 -2.22
CA LEU A 98 -5.91 -11.57 -1.02
C LEU A 98 -6.31 -13.03 -1.13
N ILE A 99 -5.35 -13.94 -0.99
CA ILE A 99 -5.55 -15.37 -1.25
C ILE A 99 -5.10 -16.16 -0.02
N SER A 100 -5.97 -17.06 0.43
CA SER A 100 -5.66 -18.09 1.43
C SER A 100 -5.69 -19.44 0.73
N ARG A 101 -4.54 -20.12 0.71
CA ARG A 101 -4.32 -21.33 -0.12
C ARG A 101 -4.58 -21.01 -1.60
N ASP A 102 -5.71 -21.44 -2.14
CA ASP A 102 -6.11 -21.24 -3.54
C ASP A 102 -7.45 -20.48 -3.67
N ILE A 103 -7.92 -19.86 -2.58
CA ILE A 103 -9.24 -19.19 -2.52
C ILE A 103 -9.05 -17.71 -2.22
N LEU A 104 -9.78 -16.85 -2.94
CA LEU A 104 -9.88 -15.43 -2.64
C LEU A 104 -10.55 -15.24 -1.27
N VAL A 105 -9.90 -14.49 -0.39
CA VAL A 105 -10.42 -14.15 0.95
C VAL A 105 -11.60 -13.16 0.86
N GLN A 106 -11.58 -12.31 -0.16
CA GLN A 106 -12.58 -11.30 -0.45
C GLN A 106 -12.48 -10.91 -1.93
N ASP A 107 -13.44 -10.13 -2.43
CA ASP A 107 -13.43 -9.61 -3.79
C ASP A 107 -12.16 -8.79 -4.04
N PRO A 108 -11.54 -8.93 -5.24
CA PRO A 108 -10.44 -8.06 -5.63
C PRO A 108 -10.89 -6.60 -5.63
N TYR A 109 -10.05 -5.72 -5.08
CA TYR A 109 -10.38 -4.31 -4.96
C TYR A 109 -9.29 -3.42 -5.56
N PRO A 110 -9.69 -2.33 -6.26
CA PRO A 110 -8.73 -1.34 -6.71
C PRO A 110 -8.31 -0.43 -5.56
N ALA A 111 -7.08 0.07 -5.66
CA ALA A 111 -6.56 1.10 -4.79
C ALA A 111 -5.73 2.11 -5.59
N PHE A 112 -5.87 3.38 -5.22
CA PHE A 112 -5.14 4.49 -5.80
C PHE A 112 -4.03 4.95 -4.84
N SER A 113 -2.91 5.43 -5.37
CA SER A 113 -1.80 5.94 -4.58
C SER A 113 -1.16 7.18 -5.20
N LEU A 114 -0.75 8.11 -4.35
CA LEU A 114 0.23 9.15 -4.71
C LEU A 114 1.57 8.82 -4.06
N ILE A 115 2.60 8.82 -4.89
CA ILE A 115 3.95 8.42 -4.52
C ILE A 115 4.89 9.58 -4.86
N LYS A 116 5.68 10.04 -3.89
CA LYS A 116 6.60 11.16 -4.04
C LYS A 116 8.05 10.73 -3.87
N ARG A 117 8.91 11.31 -4.70
CA ARG A 117 10.36 11.17 -4.59
C ARG A 117 10.86 12.08 -3.48
N GLN A 118 11.63 11.50 -2.56
CA GLN A 118 12.25 12.19 -1.45
C GLN A 118 13.62 12.77 -1.85
N PRO A 119 14.18 13.71 -1.06
CA PRO A 119 15.50 14.31 -1.35
C PRO A 119 16.65 13.29 -1.45
N ASP A 120 16.56 12.16 -0.74
CA ASP A 120 17.53 11.06 -0.83
C ASP A 120 17.36 10.18 -2.09
N GLY A 121 16.35 10.49 -2.90
CA GLY A 121 16.02 9.80 -4.14
C GLY A 121 15.12 8.57 -3.98
N SER A 122 14.70 8.23 -2.75
CA SER A 122 13.72 7.17 -2.50
C SER A 122 12.32 7.58 -2.93
N TRP A 123 11.48 6.62 -3.31
CA TRP A 123 10.07 6.84 -3.59
C TRP A 123 9.25 6.39 -2.38
N GLN A 124 8.33 7.24 -1.92
CA GLN A 124 7.50 6.97 -0.75
C GLN A 124 6.05 7.36 -0.98
N ILE A 125 5.13 6.59 -0.42
CA ILE A 125 3.69 6.78 -0.50
C ILE A 125 3.27 7.92 0.42
N THR A 126 2.47 8.85 -0.11
CA THR A 126 1.92 10.00 0.64
C THR A 126 0.39 9.97 0.75
N PHE A 127 -0.28 9.20 -0.11
CA PHE A 127 -1.73 9.05 -0.11
C PHE A 127 -2.09 7.67 -0.63
N THR A 128 -3.07 7.01 -0.01
CA THR A 128 -3.72 5.82 -0.53
C THR A 128 -5.24 5.93 -0.42
N SER A 129 -5.95 5.40 -1.40
CA SER A 129 -7.41 5.26 -1.37
C SER A 129 -7.79 3.84 -1.76
N TYR A 130 -8.57 3.15 -0.92
CA TYR A 130 -8.95 1.76 -1.10
C TYR A 130 -10.46 1.63 -1.33
N MET A 131 -10.86 0.99 -2.42
CA MET A 131 -12.27 0.71 -2.73
C MET A 131 -12.67 -0.70 -2.27
N ILE A 132 -12.63 -0.92 -0.95
CA ILE A 132 -12.99 -2.22 -0.35
C ILE A 132 -14.47 -2.19 0.01
N VAL A 133 -15.30 -2.92 -0.75
CA VAL A 133 -16.76 -2.89 -0.61
C VAL A 133 -17.33 -4.01 0.26
N ASP A 134 -16.58 -5.10 0.45
CA ASP A 134 -17.07 -6.37 1.00
C ASP A 134 -16.37 -6.79 2.31
N SER A 135 -15.47 -5.96 2.85
CA SER A 135 -14.74 -6.25 4.09
C SER A 135 -14.73 -5.05 5.04
N ALA A 136 -15.69 -5.02 5.97
CA ALA A 136 -15.73 -4.01 7.03
C ALA A 136 -14.52 -4.14 7.98
N ASP A 137 -14.09 -5.37 8.26
CA ASP A 137 -12.92 -5.65 9.12
C ASP A 137 -11.63 -5.04 8.54
N LEU A 138 -11.40 -5.17 7.24
CA LEU A 138 -10.21 -4.58 6.61
C LEU A 138 -10.31 -3.05 6.54
N ASN A 139 -11.48 -2.51 6.24
CA ASN A 139 -11.72 -1.07 6.31
C ASN A 139 -11.43 -0.54 7.72
N ASN A 140 -11.87 -1.23 8.78
CA ASN A 140 -11.58 -0.82 10.16
C ASN A 140 -10.09 -0.94 10.51
N ALA A 141 -9.41 -1.99 10.06
CA ALA A 141 -7.98 -2.16 10.28
C ALA A 141 -7.15 -1.02 9.65
N LEU A 142 -7.55 -0.52 8.48
CA LEU A 142 -6.94 0.63 7.82
C LEU A 142 -7.15 1.96 8.56
N HIS A 143 -8.08 2.00 9.53
CA HIS A 143 -8.37 3.18 10.36
C HIS A 143 -7.94 3.02 11.82
N ALA A 144 -7.23 1.93 12.17
CA ALA A 144 -6.67 1.71 13.49
C ALA A 144 -5.60 2.75 13.87
#